data_AF-A0A418AJX5-F1
#
_entry.id   AF-A0A418AJX5-F1
#
_cell.length_a   1.000
_cell.length_b   1.000
_cell.length_c   1.000
_cell.angle_alpha   90.00
_cell.angle_beta   90.00
_cell.angle_gamma   90.00
#
_symmetry.space_group_name_H-M   'P 1'
#
loop_
_entity.id
_entity.type
_entity.pdbx_description
1 polymer ?
#
loop_
_entity_poly.entity_id
_entity_poly.type
_entity_poly.pdbx_seq_one_letter_code
_entity_poly.pdbx_strand_id
1 'polypeptide(L)'
;MHQTRELSASTKFEITTALQNNLCHGKLPRGTIKAIAARFDLNRGTIRTVWTRYKNGVNMSRKPCRVGPRTRYTAEEITTLIKDVPLQQRSTLRDLSEATGISTFTLSRALKNGVVHRRSSHLKPLLTEYNKRERIAFCAGHVELTRDAAQEYMAGVAEGGATIGNAGDDVLLEEGSRGRRCAPPTAVTQTAARAGSLSEIRFSGMWDVVHLDEKWFNAGKDCRKAYLVDGEDMDYRACKSKRFIAKVMFLCAVARPRDGFDGKIGLWPFVKRTPALRSSRNRQAGTLVRTLVNVDGPT
;
A
#
# COMPACT_ATOMS: atom_id res chain seq x y z
N MET A 1 -5.20 12.74 -37.75
CA MET A 1 -6.53 12.89 -37.13
C MET A 1 -7.19 11.52 -37.04
N HIS A 2 -7.60 11.08 -35.85
CA HIS A 2 -8.26 9.79 -35.71
C HIS A 2 -9.64 9.81 -36.38
N GLN A 3 -9.79 9.11 -37.50
CA GLN A 3 -11.11 8.80 -38.07
C GLN A 3 -11.82 7.87 -37.09
N THR A 4 -12.85 8.40 -36.41
CA THR A 4 -13.74 7.57 -35.60
C THR A 4 -14.73 6.86 -36.53
N ARG A 5 -15.12 5.63 -36.18
CA ARG A 5 -16.06 4.82 -36.99
C ARG A 5 -17.47 5.43 -37.06
N GLU A 6 -17.79 6.37 -36.17
CA GLU A 6 -19.11 6.99 -36.05
C GLU A 6 -19.03 8.46 -36.44
N LEU A 7 -20.03 8.93 -37.21
CA LEU A 7 -20.17 10.35 -37.53
C LEU A 7 -20.35 11.19 -36.26
N SER A 8 -19.69 12.35 -36.21
CA SER A 8 -19.82 13.31 -35.11
C SER A 8 -21.25 13.82 -35.00
N ALA A 9 -21.64 14.32 -33.81
CA ALA A 9 -22.96 14.90 -33.59
C ALA A 9 -23.19 16.14 -34.48
N SER A 10 -22.17 16.98 -34.66
CA SER A 10 -22.22 18.16 -35.53
C SER A 10 -22.47 17.76 -36.98
N THR A 11 -21.71 16.79 -37.50
CA THR A 11 -21.86 16.33 -38.89
C THR A 11 -23.24 15.70 -39.12
N LYS A 12 -23.79 14.97 -38.14
CA LYS A 12 -25.17 14.46 -38.21
C LYS A 12 -26.18 15.60 -38.27
N PHE A 13 -26.00 16.64 -37.46
CA PHE A 13 -26.85 17.82 -37.45
C PHE A 13 -26.81 18.56 -38.79
N GLU A 14 -25.62 18.82 -39.33
CA GLU A 14 -25.43 19.46 -40.64
C GLU A 14 -26.11 18.68 -41.78
N ILE A 15 -26.00 17.35 -41.78
CA ILE A 15 -26.71 16.48 -42.73
C ILE A 15 -28.22 16.62 -42.57
N THR A 16 -28.74 16.62 -41.34
CA THR A 16 -30.19 16.78 -41.10
C THR A 16 -30.71 18.13 -41.55
N THR A 17 -29.99 19.22 -41.26
CA THR A 17 -30.33 20.58 -41.70
C THR A 17 -30.28 20.68 -43.23
N ALA A 18 -29.26 20.11 -43.87
CA ALA A 18 -29.16 20.09 -45.32
C ALA A 18 -30.31 19.31 -45.99
N LEU A 19 -30.75 18.20 -45.38
CA LEU A 19 -31.93 17.46 -45.86
C LEU A 19 -33.22 18.24 -45.63
N GLN A 20 -33.39 18.87 -44.47
CA GLN A 20 -34.56 19.71 -44.14
C GLN A 20 -34.77 20.84 -45.14
N ASN A 21 -33.69 21.54 -45.49
CA ASN A 21 -33.73 22.67 -46.43
C ASN A 21 -34.09 22.26 -47.88
N ASN A 22 -34.05 20.96 -48.20
CA ASN A 22 -34.39 20.43 -49.52
C ASN A 22 -35.74 19.69 -49.53
N LEU A 23 -36.58 19.87 -48.51
CA LEU A 23 -37.94 19.31 -48.52
C LEU A 23 -38.83 20.11 -49.47
N CYS A 24 -39.52 19.41 -50.36
CA CYS A 24 -40.59 19.96 -51.19
C CYS A 24 -41.88 19.21 -50.86
N HIS A 25 -42.93 19.92 -50.45
CA HIS A 25 -44.22 19.32 -50.06
C HIS A 25 -44.11 18.19 -49.01
N GLY A 26 -43.23 18.36 -48.02
CA GLY A 26 -43.03 17.37 -46.95
C GLY A 26 -42.27 16.11 -47.37
N LYS A 27 -41.80 16.03 -48.62
CA LYS A 27 -41.04 14.88 -49.16
C LYS A 27 -39.67 15.34 -49.65
N LEU A 28 -38.70 14.43 -49.61
CA LEU A 28 -37.40 14.64 -50.23
C LEU A 28 -37.49 14.30 -51.73
N PRO A 29 -37.11 15.21 -52.64
CA PRO A 29 -37.04 14.93 -54.06
C PRO A 29 -36.12 13.75 -54.39
N ARG A 30 -36.38 13.09 -55.53
CA ARG A 30 -35.56 11.96 -55.97
C ARG A 30 -34.14 12.45 -56.26
N GLY A 31 -33.16 11.77 -55.67
CA GLY A 31 -31.73 12.10 -55.88
C GLY A 31 -31.11 13.02 -54.83
N THR A 32 -31.89 13.73 -54.01
CA THR A 32 -31.37 14.64 -52.97
C THR A 32 -30.42 13.95 -52.00
N ILE A 33 -30.72 12.72 -51.58
CA ILE A 33 -29.84 11.92 -50.70
C ILE A 33 -28.49 11.62 -51.39
N LYS A 34 -28.49 11.40 -52.71
CA LYS A 34 -27.26 11.14 -53.48
C LYS A 34 -26.44 12.42 -53.67
N ALA A 35 -27.10 13.56 -53.87
CA ALA A 35 -26.44 14.86 -53.96
C ALA A 35 -25.77 15.26 -52.63
N ILE A 36 -26.48 15.08 -51.51
CA ILE A 36 -25.93 15.33 -50.17
C ILE A 36 -24.81 14.32 -49.84
N ALA A 37 -24.93 13.07 -50.30
CA ALA A 37 -23.85 12.08 -50.19
C ALA A 37 -22.55 12.52 -50.84
N ALA A 38 -22.63 13.09 -52.05
CA ALA A 38 -21.46 13.63 -52.73
C ALA A 38 -20.87 14.85 -52.00
N ARG A 39 -21.72 15.72 -51.43
CA ARG A 39 -21.28 16.92 -50.70
C ARG A 39 -20.51 16.61 -49.42
N PHE A 40 -20.94 15.60 -48.66
CA PHE A 40 -20.33 15.23 -47.39
C PHE A 40 -19.27 14.11 -47.51
N ASP A 41 -19.02 13.60 -48.72
CA ASP A 41 -18.16 12.44 -48.98
C ASP A 41 -18.53 11.20 -48.14
N LEU A 42 -19.83 10.89 -48.13
CA LEU A 42 -20.38 9.77 -47.35
C LEU A 42 -21.19 8.84 -48.24
N ASN A 43 -21.28 7.58 -47.85
CA ASN A 43 -22.16 6.63 -48.53
C ASN A 43 -23.64 7.05 -48.38
N ARG A 44 -24.40 6.99 -49.49
CA ARG A 44 -25.86 7.25 -49.52
C ARG A 44 -26.65 6.50 -48.44
N GLY A 45 -26.20 5.30 -48.05
CA GLY A 45 -26.81 4.49 -47.01
C GLY A 45 -26.66 5.09 -45.61
N THR A 46 -25.55 5.76 -45.35
CA THR A 46 -25.28 6.46 -44.09
C THR A 46 -26.21 7.65 -43.93
N ILE A 47 -26.37 8.48 -44.96
CA ILE A 47 -27.30 9.63 -44.95
C ILE A 47 -28.75 9.18 -44.82
N ARG A 48 -29.14 8.10 -45.52
CA ARG A 48 -30.47 7.50 -45.32
C ARG A 48 -30.69 7.07 -43.87
N THR A 49 -29.68 6.46 -43.25
CA THR A 49 -29.76 6.01 -41.85
C THR A 49 -29.90 7.19 -40.89
N VAL A 50 -29.12 8.25 -41.10
CA VAL A 50 -29.21 9.51 -40.33
C VAL A 50 -30.60 10.12 -40.47
N TRP A 51 -31.13 10.25 -41.69
CA TRP A 51 -32.48 10.79 -41.95
C TRP A 51 -33.59 9.97 -41.30
N THR A 52 -33.49 8.64 -41.39
CA THR A 52 -34.50 7.73 -40.81
C THR A 52 -34.49 7.81 -39.28
N ARG A 53 -33.29 7.90 -38.68
CA ARG A 53 -33.13 8.09 -37.23
C ARG A 53 -33.65 9.44 -36.74
N TYR A 54 -33.39 10.50 -37.50
CA TYR A 54 -33.92 11.84 -37.25
C TYR A 54 -35.45 11.84 -37.25
N LYS A 55 -36.09 11.26 -38.27
CA LYS A 55 -37.56 11.14 -38.34
C LYS A 55 -38.18 10.35 -37.19
N ASN A 56 -37.43 9.41 -36.61
CA ASN A 56 -37.87 8.63 -35.45
C ASN A 56 -37.53 9.30 -34.11
N GLY A 57 -37.08 10.56 -34.11
CA GLY A 57 -36.75 11.33 -32.89
C GLY A 57 -35.44 10.93 -32.20
N VAL A 58 -34.57 10.16 -32.85
CA VAL A 58 -33.32 9.67 -32.27
C VAL A 58 -32.13 10.24 -33.03
N ASN A 59 -31.68 11.45 -32.67
CA ASN A 59 -30.56 12.10 -33.36
C ASN A 59 -29.17 11.63 -32.90
N MET A 60 -29.09 10.97 -31.73
CA MET A 60 -27.85 10.47 -31.14
C MET A 60 -27.75 8.94 -31.21
N SER A 61 -26.53 8.41 -31.27
CA SER A 61 -26.32 6.96 -31.26
C SER A 61 -26.76 6.37 -29.91
N ARG A 62 -27.82 5.57 -29.91
CA ARG A 62 -28.21 4.73 -28.76
C ARG A 62 -27.47 3.38 -28.72
N LYS A 63 -26.49 3.17 -29.61
CA LYS A 63 -25.70 1.95 -29.54
C LYS A 63 -25.07 1.92 -28.15
N PRO A 64 -25.36 0.90 -27.32
CA PRO A 64 -24.57 0.73 -26.11
C PRO A 64 -23.11 0.73 -26.58
N CYS A 65 -22.28 1.51 -25.89
CA CYS A 65 -20.84 1.48 -26.11
C CYS A 65 -20.35 0.03 -26.06
N ARG A 66 -19.08 -0.21 -26.41
CA ARG A 66 -18.47 -1.53 -26.21
C ARG A 66 -18.54 -1.86 -24.72
N VAL A 67 -19.63 -2.52 -24.31
CA VAL A 67 -19.85 -3.01 -22.96
C VAL A 67 -18.81 -4.09 -22.84
N GLY A 68 -17.71 -3.75 -22.17
CA GLY A 68 -16.58 -4.65 -22.04
C GLY A 68 -17.02 -5.99 -21.43
N PRO A 69 -16.08 -6.93 -21.28
CA PRO A 69 -16.35 -8.17 -20.59
C PRO A 69 -17.01 -7.90 -19.23
N ARG A 70 -18.06 -8.67 -18.90
CA ARG A 70 -18.72 -8.58 -17.59
C ARG A 70 -17.72 -8.91 -16.49
N THR A 71 -17.75 -8.17 -15.40
CA THR A 71 -16.91 -8.44 -14.24
C THR A 71 -17.35 -9.73 -13.58
N ARG A 72 -16.38 -10.60 -13.24
CA ARG A 72 -16.66 -11.88 -12.58
C ARG A 72 -17.19 -11.72 -11.15
N TYR A 73 -16.80 -10.64 -10.49
CA TYR A 73 -17.25 -10.30 -9.14
C TYR A 73 -17.80 -8.87 -9.15
N THR A 74 -18.95 -8.67 -8.52
CA THR A 74 -19.48 -7.33 -8.25
C THR A 74 -18.78 -6.72 -7.03
N ALA A 75 -18.88 -5.40 -6.85
CA ALA A 75 -18.28 -4.75 -5.67
C ALA A 75 -18.90 -5.27 -4.37
N GLU A 76 -20.21 -5.48 -4.36
CA GLU A 76 -20.98 -6.01 -3.22
C GLU A 76 -20.63 -7.47 -2.89
N GLU A 77 -20.37 -8.30 -3.90
CA GLU A 77 -19.86 -9.66 -3.68
C GLU A 77 -18.46 -9.66 -3.05
N ILE A 78 -17.59 -8.75 -3.47
CA ILE A 78 -16.24 -8.63 -2.88
C ILE A 78 -16.34 -8.18 -1.43
N THR A 79 -17.20 -7.22 -1.12
CA THR A 79 -17.34 -6.69 0.25
C THR A 79 -17.92 -7.73 1.20
N THR A 80 -18.93 -8.48 0.78
CA THR A 80 -19.53 -9.58 1.56
C THR A 80 -18.52 -10.69 1.84
N LEU A 81 -17.80 -11.16 0.82
CA LEU A 81 -16.78 -12.20 0.98
C LEU A 81 -15.63 -11.78 1.88
N ILE A 82 -15.19 -10.52 1.79
CA ILE A 82 -14.14 -10.02 2.69
C ILE A 82 -14.66 -9.94 4.12
N LYS A 83 -15.90 -9.48 4.34
CA LYS A 83 -16.54 -9.35 5.66
C LYS A 83 -16.64 -10.67 6.43
N ASP A 84 -16.77 -11.81 5.75
CA ASP A 84 -16.82 -13.12 6.39
C ASP A 84 -15.44 -13.62 6.89
N VAL A 85 -14.34 -13.15 6.30
CA VAL A 85 -12.98 -13.60 6.66
C VAL A 85 -12.50 -12.95 7.97
N PRO A 86 -11.89 -13.64 8.94
CA PRO A 86 -11.37 -12.99 10.15
C PRO A 86 -10.20 -12.02 9.86
N LEU A 87 -10.08 -10.93 10.63
CA LEU A 87 -9.08 -9.86 10.43
C LEU A 87 -7.61 -10.35 10.35
N GLN A 88 -7.28 -11.46 11.02
CA GLN A 88 -5.96 -12.06 11.02
C GLN A 88 -5.52 -12.53 9.63
N GLN A 89 -6.48 -13.00 8.81
CA GLN A 89 -6.25 -13.44 7.43
C GLN A 89 -6.45 -12.30 6.41
N ARG A 90 -6.81 -11.09 6.87
CA ARG A 90 -6.91 -9.90 6.02
C ARG A 90 -5.64 -9.05 5.99
N SER A 91 -4.48 -9.66 6.24
CA SER A 91 -3.22 -8.93 6.44
C SER A 91 -2.52 -8.57 5.12
N THR A 92 -2.44 -9.55 4.21
CA THR A 92 -1.90 -9.38 2.86
C THR A 92 -2.96 -9.69 1.82
N LEU A 93 -2.78 -9.20 0.58
CA LEU A 93 -3.67 -9.57 -0.53
C LEU A 93 -3.59 -11.07 -0.86
N ARG A 94 -2.47 -11.73 -0.53
CA ARG A 94 -2.30 -13.16 -0.74
C ARG A 94 -3.12 -13.95 0.29
N ASP A 95 -3.02 -13.61 1.57
CA ASP A 95 -3.84 -14.23 2.63
C ASP A 95 -5.34 -14.05 2.34
N LEU A 96 -5.75 -12.85 1.91
CA LEU A 96 -7.12 -12.59 1.48
C LEU A 96 -7.54 -13.45 0.29
N SER A 97 -6.64 -13.65 -0.68
CA SER A 97 -6.91 -14.44 -1.88
C SER A 97 -7.13 -15.91 -1.53
N GLU A 98 -6.32 -16.45 -0.62
CA GLU A 98 -6.46 -17.82 -0.11
C GLU A 98 -7.75 -17.98 0.71
N ALA A 99 -8.10 -16.98 1.52
CA ALA A 99 -9.29 -17.04 2.37
C ALA A 99 -10.61 -16.83 1.60
N THR A 100 -10.64 -15.94 0.61
CA THR A 100 -11.86 -15.60 -0.15
C THR A 100 -12.01 -16.39 -1.46
N GLY A 101 -10.95 -17.03 -1.94
CA GLY A 101 -10.90 -17.65 -3.28
C GLY A 101 -10.87 -16.64 -4.43
N ILE A 102 -10.86 -15.33 -4.15
CA ILE A 102 -10.77 -14.27 -5.15
C ILE A 102 -9.30 -14.11 -5.56
N SER A 103 -9.02 -13.93 -6.84
CA SER A 103 -7.64 -13.70 -7.30
C SER A 103 -7.05 -12.41 -6.69
N THR A 104 -5.75 -12.45 -6.38
CA THR A 104 -4.98 -11.29 -5.92
C THR A 104 -5.11 -10.08 -6.86
N PHE A 105 -5.22 -10.32 -8.18
CA PHE A 105 -5.40 -9.28 -9.18
C PHE A 105 -6.75 -8.56 -9.05
N THR A 106 -7.84 -9.31 -8.84
CA THR A 106 -9.17 -8.75 -8.61
C THR A 106 -9.19 -7.90 -7.34
N LEU A 107 -8.63 -8.44 -6.25
CA LEU A 107 -8.52 -7.71 -4.98
C LEU A 107 -7.65 -6.45 -5.11
N SER A 108 -6.57 -6.50 -5.90
CA SER A 108 -5.76 -5.31 -6.19
C SER A 108 -6.52 -4.24 -6.97
N ARG A 109 -7.39 -4.63 -7.91
CA ARG A 109 -8.27 -3.69 -8.60
C ARG A 109 -9.33 -3.12 -7.66
N ALA A 110 -9.93 -3.94 -6.80
CA ALA A 110 -10.88 -3.50 -5.78
C ALA A 110 -10.26 -2.45 -4.84
N LEU A 111 -8.99 -2.65 -4.43
CA LEU A 111 -8.23 -1.69 -3.65
C LEU A 111 -8.01 -0.36 -4.40
N LYS A 112 -7.67 -0.41 -5.69
CA LYS A 112 -7.46 0.81 -6.52
C LYS A 112 -8.76 1.56 -6.79
N ASN A 113 -9.87 0.84 -6.94
CA ASN A 113 -11.18 1.41 -7.18
C ASN A 113 -11.85 1.91 -5.89
N GLY A 114 -11.26 1.68 -4.73
CA GLY A 114 -11.77 2.15 -3.44
C GLY A 114 -12.83 1.26 -2.79
N VAL A 115 -13.08 0.05 -3.29
CA VAL A 115 -14.05 -0.91 -2.68
C VAL A 115 -13.54 -1.47 -1.35
N VAL A 116 -12.20 -1.53 -1.21
CA VAL A 116 -11.51 -2.04 -0.02
C VAL A 116 -10.44 -1.04 0.35
N HIS A 117 -10.23 -0.83 1.64
CA HIS A 117 -9.26 0.11 2.17
C HIS A 117 -8.19 -0.59 2.98
N ARG A 118 -6.95 -0.15 2.83
CA ARG A 118 -5.85 -0.59 3.69
C ARG A 118 -5.73 0.36 4.86
N ARG A 119 -5.82 -0.17 6.08
CA ARG A 119 -5.63 0.60 7.32
C ARG A 119 -4.52 -0.03 8.16
N SER A 120 -3.93 0.76 9.05
CA SER A 120 -2.87 0.32 9.96
C SER A 120 -3.24 0.59 11.41
N SER A 121 -3.24 -0.43 12.28
CA SER A 121 -3.31 -0.26 13.74
C SER A 121 -1.92 -0.21 14.34
N HIS A 122 -1.65 0.85 15.10
CA HIS A 122 -0.43 0.99 15.88
C HIS A 122 -0.71 0.67 17.35
N LEU A 123 0.17 -0.09 18.00
CA LEU A 123 0.12 -0.35 19.45
C LEU A 123 0.27 0.93 20.29
N LYS A 124 0.92 1.96 19.71
CA LYS A 124 1.01 3.29 20.28
C LYS A 124 0.24 4.24 19.36
N PRO A 125 -0.78 4.96 19.86
CA PRO A 125 -1.49 5.93 19.04
C PRO A 125 -0.51 6.99 18.53
N LEU A 126 -0.74 7.45 17.31
CA LEU A 126 0.03 8.55 16.73
C LEU A 126 -0.28 9.84 17.51
N LEU A 127 0.72 10.71 17.69
CA LEU A 127 0.47 12.04 18.22
C LEU A 127 -0.29 12.85 17.16
N THR A 128 -1.59 13.01 17.36
CA THR A 128 -2.43 13.92 16.58
C THR A 128 -2.06 15.37 16.90
N GLU A 129 -2.37 16.31 15.99
CA GLU A 129 -2.17 17.74 16.24
C GLU A 129 -2.88 18.22 17.51
N TYR A 130 -4.07 17.68 17.79
CA TYR A 130 -4.78 17.91 19.04
C TYR A 130 -3.97 17.44 20.26
N ASN A 131 -3.49 16.18 20.25
CA ASN A 131 -2.67 15.64 21.33
C ASN A 131 -1.36 16.41 21.53
N LYS A 132 -0.77 16.96 20.46
CA LYS A 132 0.43 17.81 20.54
C LYS A 132 0.13 19.13 21.27
N ARG A 133 -0.97 19.80 20.93
CA ARG A 133 -1.39 21.06 21.56
C ARG A 133 -1.64 20.88 23.06
N GLU A 134 -2.41 19.87 23.43
CA GLU A 134 -2.68 19.54 24.84
C GLU A 134 -1.39 19.27 25.62
N ARG A 135 -0.44 18.56 25.01
CA ARG A 135 0.87 18.31 25.62
C ARG A 135 1.69 19.58 25.78
N ILE A 136 1.68 20.46 24.79
CA ILE A 136 2.37 21.76 24.88
C ILE A 136 1.75 22.60 25.99
N ALA A 137 0.41 22.65 26.08
CA ALA A 137 -0.29 23.36 27.14
C ALA A 137 0.05 22.79 28.54
N PHE A 138 0.07 21.46 28.67
CA PHE A 138 0.50 20.78 29.90
C PHE A 138 1.94 21.13 30.27
N CYS A 139 2.88 21.06 29.32
CA CYS A 139 4.27 21.43 29.56
C CYS A 139 4.39 22.91 29.94
N ALA A 140 3.72 23.81 29.22
CA ALA A 140 3.73 25.24 29.49
C ALA A 140 3.25 25.58 30.91
N GLY A 141 2.26 24.85 31.44
CA GLY A 141 1.82 25.00 32.83
C GLY A 141 2.82 24.51 33.89
N HIS A 142 3.82 23.71 33.50
CA HIS A 142 4.87 23.19 34.40
C HIS A 142 6.23 23.87 34.18
N VAL A 143 6.33 24.82 33.25
CA VAL A 143 7.53 25.65 33.13
C VAL A 143 7.44 26.76 34.17
N GLU A 144 8.18 26.63 35.27
CA GLU A 144 8.50 27.77 36.13
C GLU A 144 9.52 28.65 35.39
N LEU A 145 9.01 29.65 34.67
CA LEU A 145 9.87 30.71 34.14
C LEU A 145 10.31 31.58 35.32
N THR A 146 11.52 31.36 35.82
CA THR A 146 12.18 32.37 36.66
C THR A 146 12.26 33.66 35.86
N ARG A 147 11.84 34.79 36.46
CA ARG A 147 11.78 36.09 35.79
C ARG A 147 13.10 36.47 35.12
N ASP A 148 14.21 36.07 35.74
CA ASP A 148 15.57 36.34 35.26
C ASP A 148 15.87 35.60 33.94
N ALA A 149 15.52 34.31 33.83
CA ALA A 149 15.71 33.53 32.60
C ALA A 149 14.81 34.00 31.45
N ALA A 150 13.60 34.48 31.77
CA ALA A 150 12.70 35.09 30.79
C ALA A 150 13.23 36.45 30.29
N GLN A 151 13.84 37.26 31.17
CA GLN A 151 14.46 38.53 30.81
C GLN A 151 15.73 38.35 29.97
N GLU A 152 16.60 37.40 30.28
CA GLU A 152 17.79 37.08 29.47
C GLU A 152 17.41 36.62 28.06
N TYR A 153 16.39 35.76 27.92
CA TYR A 153 15.91 35.32 26.61
C TYR A 153 15.30 36.47 25.80
N MET A 154 14.46 37.31 26.42
CA MET A 154 13.86 38.47 25.75
C MET A 154 14.89 39.53 25.34
N ALA A 155 15.96 39.70 26.12
CA ALA A 155 17.09 40.57 25.78
C ALA A 155 17.86 40.03 24.57
N GLY A 156 18.13 38.72 24.49
CA GLY A 156 18.79 38.09 23.34
C GLY A 156 17.97 38.14 22.05
N VAL A 157 16.63 38.08 22.14
CA VAL A 157 15.74 38.22 20.96
C VAL A 157 15.68 39.68 20.48
N ALA A 158 15.78 40.66 21.39
CA ALA A 158 15.85 42.08 21.02
C ALA A 158 17.16 42.45 20.31
N GLU A 159 18.27 41.76 20.61
CA GLU A 159 19.55 41.95 19.94
C GLU A 159 19.67 41.17 18.61
N GLY A 160 18.86 40.13 18.39
CA GLY A 160 18.85 39.29 17.19
C GLY A 160 17.87 39.69 16.09
N GLY A 161 17.22 40.86 16.20
CA GLY A 161 16.24 41.37 15.23
C GLY A 161 16.85 41.82 13.90
N ALA A 162 17.40 40.89 13.12
CA ALA A 162 17.71 41.12 11.71
C ALA A 162 16.46 40.87 10.85
N THR A 163 16.12 41.90 10.08
CA THR A 163 15.02 42.03 9.12
C THR A 163 14.84 40.81 8.20
N ILE A 164 13.64 40.23 8.16
CA ILE A 164 13.19 39.43 7.01
C ILE A 164 12.64 40.41 5.96
N GLY A 165 13.52 40.88 5.08
CA GLY A 165 13.14 41.59 3.86
C GLY A 165 12.69 40.60 2.78
N ASN A 166 11.60 40.93 2.09
CA ASN A 166 11.16 40.26 0.87
C ASN A 166 12.17 40.50 -0.26
N ALA A 167 12.71 39.45 -0.85
CA ALA A 167 13.21 39.44 -2.22
C ALA A 167 13.19 38.00 -2.73
N GLY A 168 12.59 37.79 -3.91
CA GLY A 168 12.68 36.55 -4.64
C GLY A 168 14.12 36.25 -5.06
N ASP A 169 14.40 34.97 -5.27
CA ASP A 169 14.93 34.44 -6.52
C ASP A 169 15.35 32.97 -6.30
N ASP A 170 14.76 32.11 -7.12
CA ASP A 170 15.30 30.89 -7.71
C ASP A 170 16.30 30.04 -6.90
N VAL A 171 15.79 28.99 -6.25
CA VAL A 171 16.59 27.80 -5.92
C VAL A 171 16.30 26.73 -6.95
N LEU A 172 17.18 26.68 -7.95
CA LEU A 172 17.29 25.61 -8.93
C LEU A 172 17.50 24.27 -8.20
N LEU A 173 16.53 23.38 -8.34
CA LEU A 173 16.64 21.96 -8.00
C LEU A 173 17.43 21.26 -9.10
N GLU A 174 18.69 20.93 -8.84
CA GLU A 174 19.43 19.94 -9.65
C GLU A 174 19.21 18.54 -9.07
N GLU A 175 18.33 17.78 -9.72
CA GLU A 175 18.33 16.33 -9.63
C GLU A 175 19.49 15.73 -10.43
N GLY A 176 20.23 14.83 -9.79
CA GLY A 176 20.68 13.61 -10.44
C GLY A 176 22.08 13.60 -11.07
N SER A 177 22.96 12.75 -10.52
CA SER A 177 23.76 11.79 -11.31
C SER A 177 24.47 10.81 -10.37
N ARG A 178 24.06 9.53 -10.43
CA ARG A 178 24.74 8.46 -11.17
C ARG A 178 26.15 8.14 -10.65
N GLY A 179 26.23 7.00 -9.95
CA GLY A 179 27.30 6.01 -10.04
C GLY A 179 28.74 6.52 -10.04
N ARG A 180 29.32 6.65 -8.85
CA ARG A 180 30.78 6.53 -8.73
C ARG A 180 31.14 5.04 -8.86
N ARG A 181 31.57 4.66 -10.06
CA ARG A 181 32.39 3.46 -10.26
C ARG A 181 33.67 3.66 -9.44
N CYS A 182 33.96 2.71 -8.56
CA CYS A 182 35.28 2.61 -7.95
C CYS A 182 36.30 2.39 -9.08
N ALA A 183 37.23 3.35 -9.25
CA ALA A 183 38.39 3.14 -10.10
C ALA A 183 39.27 2.05 -9.46
N PRO A 184 39.84 1.12 -10.24
CA PRO A 184 40.74 0.11 -9.70
C PRO A 184 42.03 0.80 -9.17
N PRO A 185 42.60 0.33 -8.06
CA PRO A 185 43.87 0.84 -7.59
C PRO A 185 44.97 0.49 -8.60
N THR A 186 45.74 1.51 -8.98
CA THR A 186 46.96 1.40 -9.78
C THR A 186 47.89 0.33 -9.19
N ALA A 187 48.39 -0.55 -10.05
CA ALA A 187 49.28 -1.64 -9.69
C ALA A 187 50.54 -1.11 -8.98
N VAL A 188 50.58 -1.29 -7.66
CA VAL A 188 51.83 -1.21 -6.89
C VAL A 188 52.51 -2.55 -7.06
N THR A 189 53.64 -2.55 -7.78
CA THR A 189 54.56 -3.68 -7.90
C THR A 189 54.96 -4.12 -6.50
N GLN A 190 54.42 -5.26 -6.04
CA GLN A 190 54.85 -5.88 -4.80
C GLN A 190 56.23 -6.51 -5.03
N THR A 191 57.27 -5.83 -4.54
CA THR A 191 58.56 -6.46 -4.28
C THR A 191 58.33 -7.58 -3.27
N ALA A 192 58.70 -8.81 -3.64
CA ALA A 192 58.56 -10.00 -2.83
C ALA A 192 59.41 -9.90 -1.55
N ALA A 193 58.85 -9.29 -0.51
CA ALA A 193 59.37 -9.44 0.85
C ALA A 193 58.96 -10.83 1.35
N ARG A 194 59.97 -11.65 1.65
CA ARG A 194 59.84 -13.01 2.19
C ARG A 194 58.78 -13.06 3.30
N ALA A 195 57.67 -13.75 3.04
CA ALA A 195 56.70 -14.09 4.05
C ALA A 195 57.38 -14.99 5.09
N GLY A 196 57.53 -14.48 6.31
CA GLY A 196 57.69 -15.35 7.47
C GLY A 196 56.50 -16.30 7.49
N SER A 197 56.74 -17.59 7.72
CA SER A 197 55.71 -18.61 7.80
C SER A 197 54.75 -18.29 8.94
N LEU A 198 53.65 -17.59 8.64
CA LEU A 198 52.50 -17.55 9.53
C LEU A 198 52.02 -18.99 9.64
N SER A 199 51.99 -19.53 10.86
CA SER A 199 51.38 -20.83 11.13
C SER A 199 50.02 -20.86 10.46
N GLU A 200 49.83 -21.78 9.52
CA GLU A 200 48.56 -22.02 8.86
C GLU A 200 47.50 -22.24 9.95
N ILE A 201 46.63 -21.25 10.16
CA ILE A 201 45.52 -21.38 11.11
C ILE A 201 44.60 -22.43 10.48
N ARG A 202 44.77 -23.70 10.87
CA ARG A 202 43.88 -24.79 10.46
C ARG A 202 42.50 -24.47 10.99
N PHE A 203 41.64 -23.95 10.12
CA PHE A 203 40.25 -23.75 10.44
C PHE A 203 39.62 -25.12 10.70
N SER A 204 39.21 -25.38 11.95
CA SER A 204 38.48 -26.61 12.25
C SER A 204 37.22 -26.65 11.39
N GLY A 205 36.96 -27.78 10.74
CA GLY A 205 35.83 -27.92 9.83
C GLY A 205 34.46 -27.78 10.51
N MET A 206 34.40 -27.81 11.84
CA MET A 206 33.18 -27.68 12.67
C MET A 206 32.02 -28.55 12.18
N TRP A 207 32.33 -29.66 11.52
CA TRP A 207 31.34 -30.53 10.91
C TRP A 207 30.45 -31.17 11.98
N ASP A 208 31.02 -31.48 13.14
CA ASP A 208 30.30 -32.13 14.26
C ASP A 208 29.85 -31.13 15.33
N VAL A 209 29.71 -29.85 14.96
CA VAL A 209 29.30 -28.78 15.88
C VAL A 209 27.88 -28.34 15.56
N VAL A 210 27.04 -28.33 16.60
CA VAL A 210 25.71 -27.73 16.57
C VAL A 210 25.74 -26.42 17.36
N HIS A 211 25.38 -25.34 16.69
CA HIS A 211 25.19 -24.05 17.32
C HIS A 211 23.78 -23.97 17.89
N LEU A 212 23.71 -23.81 19.21
CA LEU A 212 22.48 -23.52 19.94
C LEU A 212 22.41 -22.01 20.20
N ASP A 213 21.28 -21.41 19.86
CA ASP A 213 21.03 -19.98 20.09
C ASP A 213 19.63 -19.77 20.66
N GLU A 214 19.52 -18.81 21.58
CA GLU A 214 18.25 -18.39 22.14
C GLU A 214 17.69 -17.22 21.36
N LYS A 215 16.47 -17.40 20.85
CA LYS A 215 15.82 -16.38 20.03
C LYS A 215 14.49 -15.94 20.61
N TRP A 216 14.37 -14.64 20.83
CA TRP A 216 13.17 -14.00 21.34
C TRP A 216 12.31 -13.43 20.21
N PHE A 217 11.03 -13.80 20.17
CA PHE A 217 10.06 -13.27 19.22
C PHE A 217 8.93 -12.54 19.94
N ASN A 218 8.54 -11.37 19.45
CA ASN A 218 7.35 -10.68 19.95
C ASN A 218 6.09 -11.37 19.41
N ALA A 219 5.15 -11.71 20.29
CA ALA A 219 3.85 -12.29 19.93
C ALA A 219 2.95 -11.30 19.15
N GLY A 220 3.27 -10.00 19.22
CA GLY A 220 2.57 -8.92 18.53
C GLY A 220 3.51 -8.06 17.70
N LYS A 221 2.98 -7.50 16.60
CA LYS A 221 3.64 -6.44 15.84
C LYS A 221 3.23 -5.07 16.38
N ASP A 222 4.17 -4.13 16.33
CA ASP A 222 3.96 -2.71 16.66
C ASP A 222 2.90 -2.07 15.77
N CYS A 223 2.94 -2.39 14.48
CA CYS A 223 1.97 -1.96 13.48
C CYS A 223 1.42 -3.21 12.76
N ARG A 224 0.09 -3.32 12.66
CA ARG A 224 -0.57 -4.34 11.82
C ARG A 224 -1.33 -3.63 10.71
N LYS A 225 -1.20 -4.15 9.50
CA LYS A 225 -1.99 -3.71 8.35
C LYS A 225 -3.13 -4.70 8.15
N ALA A 226 -4.31 -4.17 7.90
CA ALA A 226 -5.47 -4.97 7.55
C ALA A 226 -6.21 -4.31 6.39
N TYR A 227 -6.82 -5.15 5.56
CA TYR A 227 -7.78 -4.74 4.55
C TYR A 227 -9.17 -4.74 5.17
N LEU A 228 -9.83 -3.59 5.06
CA LEU A 228 -11.15 -3.33 5.62
C LEU A 228 -12.09 -2.93 4.50
N VAL A 229 -13.36 -3.26 4.69
CA VAL A 229 -14.45 -2.83 3.84
C VAL A 229 -15.07 -1.54 4.39
N ASP A 230 -15.75 -0.77 3.55
CA ASP A 230 -16.49 0.41 3.99
C ASP A 230 -17.44 0.10 5.16
N GLY A 231 -17.34 0.92 6.21
CA GLY A 231 -18.09 0.79 7.44
C GLY A 231 -17.48 -0.15 8.50
N GLU A 232 -16.36 -0.84 8.20
CA GLU A 232 -15.62 -1.59 9.23
C GLU A 232 -14.56 -0.73 9.90
N ASP A 233 -14.62 -0.66 11.23
CA ASP A 233 -13.56 -0.07 12.03
C ASP A 233 -12.51 -1.11 12.45
N MET A 234 -11.26 -0.66 12.54
CA MET A 234 -10.19 -1.51 13.05
C MET A 234 -10.22 -1.51 14.58
N ASP A 235 -10.14 -2.70 15.18
CA ASP A 235 -9.99 -2.84 16.63
C ASP A 235 -8.80 -2.02 17.16
N TYR A 236 -9.08 -1.18 18.16
CA TYR A 236 -8.07 -0.45 18.88
C TYR A 236 -7.16 -1.42 19.65
N ARG A 237 -5.84 -1.30 19.46
CA ARG A 237 -4.84 -2.08 20.17
C ARG A 237 -4.03 -1.17 21.08
N ALA A 238 -4.15 -1.38 22.39
CA ALA A 238 -3.27 -0.75 23.38
C ALA A 238 -2.47 -1.79 24.16
N CYS A 239 -1.24 -1.40 24.51
CA CYS A 239 -0.43 -2.07 25.50
C CYS A 239 0.20 -0.99 26.42
N LYS A 240 0.38 -1.29 27.70
CA LYS A 240 0.94 -0.33 28.69
C LYS A 240 2.30 0.22 28.24
N SER A 241 3.17 -0.63 27.69
CA SER A 241 4.42 -0.24 27.04
C SER A 241 4.89 -1.33 26.08
N LYS A 242 5.87 -1.02 25.20
CA LYS A 242 6.48 -2.04 24.33
C LYS A 242 7.13 -3.19 25.13
N ARG A 243 7.53 -2.95 26.38
CA ARG A 243 8.10 -3.98 27.27
C ARG A 243 7.06 -5.04 27.68
N PHE A 244 5.77 -4.71 27.62
CA PHE A 244 4.67 -5.63 27.97
C PHE A 244 4.12 -6.41 26.77
N ILE A 245 4.69 -6.27 25.57
CA ILE A 245 4.37 -7.17 24.46
C ILE A 245 4.91 -8.55 24.82
N ALA A 246 4.03 -9.55 24.89
CA ALA A 246 4.44 -10.92 25.22
C ALA A 246 5.55 -11.39 24.26
N LYS A 247 6.63 -11.92 24.82
CA LYS A 247 7.76 -12.47 24.07
C LYS A 247 7.78 -13.98 24.24
N VAL A 248 7.95 -14.71 23.15
CA VAL A 248 8.15 -16.15 23.16
C VAL A 248 9.61 -16.42 22.88
N MET A 249 10.27 -17.15 23.77
CA MET A 249 11.64 -17.62 23.58
C MET A 249 11.61 -18.95 22.82
N PHE A 250 12.51 -19.10 21.87
CA PHE A 250 12.74 -20.35 21.15
C PHE A 250 14.22 -20.72 21.22
N LEU A 251 14.49 -22.00 21.41
CA LEU A 251 15.81 -22.57 21.21
C LEU A 251 15.96 -22.93 19.73
N CYS A 252 17.00 -22.40 19.09
CA CYS A 252 17.33 -22.67 17.70
C CYS A 252 18.59 -23.52 17.65
N ALA A 253 18.58 -24.58 16.86
CA ALA A 253 19.75 -25.41 16.60
C ALA A 253 20.10 -25.37 15.11
N VAL A 254 21.33 -24.98 14.80
CA VAL A 254 21.85 -24.88 13.43
C VAL A 254 23.23 -25.55 13.37
N ALA A 255 23.44 -26.36 12.36
CA ALA A 255 24.74 -26.93 12.02
C ALA A 255 25.21 -26.40 10.67
N ARG A 256 26.46 -26.68 10.33
CA ARG A 256 27.03 -26.30 9.03
C ARG A 256 26.22 -26.94 7.88
N PRO A 257 25.78 -26.19 6.86
CA PRO A 257 25.13 -26.76 5.68
C PRO A 257 26.02 -27.80 4.97
N ARG A 258 25.40 -28.85 4.44
CA ARG A 258 26.05 -29.97 3.74
C ARG A 258 25.27 -30.31 2.46
N ASP A 259 25.81 -31.17 1.60
CA ASP A 259 25.11 -31.58 0.38
C ASP A 259 23.75 -32.19 0.70
N GLY A 260 22.68 -31.47 0.34
CA GLY A 260 21.29 -31.85 0.64
C GLY A 260 20.76 -31.43 2.02
N PHE A 261 21.54 -30.75 2.85
CA PHE A 261 21.12 -30.26 4.17
C PHE A 261 21.38 -28.75 4.33
N ASP A 262 20.32 -27.98 4.61
CA ASP A 262 20.37 -26.51 4.67
C ASP A 262 20.97 -25.95 5.98
N GLY A 263 21.45 -26.83 6.87
CA GLY A 263 22.04 -26.47 8.16
C GLY A 263 21.02 -26.30 9.28
N LYS A 264 19.71 -26.30 9.02
CA LYS A 264 18.70 -26.03 10.06
C LYS A 264 18.26 -27.34 10.71
N ILE A 265 18.48 -27.47 12.02
CA ILE A 265 18.06 -28.66 12.78
C ILE A 265 16.65 -28.46 13.34
N GLY A 266 16.37 -27.31 13.95
CA GLY A 266 15.03 -27.05 14.47
C GLY A 266 14.90 -25.78 15.30
N LEU A 267 13.64 -25.49 15.66
CA LEU A 267 13.23 -24.33 16.44
C LEU A 267 12.14 -24.76 17.43
N TRP A 268 12.44 -24.71 18.73
CA TRP A 268 11.54 -25.21 19.78
C TRP A 268 11.13 -24.09 20.75
N PRO A 269 9.82 -23.83 20.92
CA PRO A 269 9.34 -22.81 21.86
C PRO A 269 9.39 -23.28 23.32
N PHE A 270 9.79 -22.39 24.23
CA PHE A 270 9.65 -22.62 25.67
C PHE A 270 8.23 -22.27 26.16
N VAL A 271 7.28 -23.18 25.90
CA VAL A 271 5.87 -23.04 26.30
C VAL A 271 5.35 -24.32 26.97
N LYS A 272 4.54 -24.16 28.03
CA LYS A 272 3.84 -25.25 28.71
C LYS A 272 2.34 -25.09 28.54
N ARG A 273 1.63 -26.19 28.31
CA ARG A 273 0.16 -26.21 28.38
C ARG A 273 -0.25 -26.36 29.84
N THR A 274 -0.86 -25.33 30.41
CA THR A 274 -1.38 -25.35 31.78
C THR A 274 -2.88 -25.05 31.76
N PRO A 275 -3.69 -25.76 32.57
CA PRO A 275 -5.10 -25.44 32.70
C PRO A 275 -5.26 -24.06 33.37
N ALA A 276 -6.19 -23.25 32.86
CA ALA A 276 -6.47 -21.94 33.43
C ALA A 276 -7.02 -22.08 34.87
N LEU A 277 -6.31 -21.53 35.85
CA LEU A 277 -6.68 -21.64 37.27
C LEU A 277 -7.94 -20.87 37.65
N ARG A 278 -8.30 -19.82 36.90
CA ARG A 278 -9.45 -18.95 37.17
C ARG A 278 -10.23 -18.69 35.88
N SER A 279 -11.55 -18.59 36.00
CA SER A 279 -12.41 -18.13 34.92
C SER A 279 -12.19 -16.64 34.68
N SER A 280 -12.18 -16.24 33.42
CA SER A 280 -12.17 -14.83 33.01
C SER A 280 -13.23 -14.60 31.93
N ARG A 281 -13.52 -13.34 31.62
CA ARG A 281 -14.50 -12.97 30.58
C ARG A 281 -14.25 -13.65 29.22
N ASN A 282 -13.01 -14.03 28.93
CA ASN A 282 -12.62 -14.62 27.65
C ASN A 282 -12.35 -16.14 27.70
N ARG A 283 -12.49 -16.82 28.86
CA ARG A 283 -12.34 -18.28 28.98
C ARG A 283 -12.77 -18.82 30.35
N GLN A 284 -13.30 -20.04 30.37
CA GLN A 284 -13.64 -20.76 31.62
C GLN A 284 -12.39 -21.32 32.32
N ALA A 285 -12.51 -21.59 33.63
CA ALA A 285 -11.47 -22.29 34.37
C ALA A 285 -11.29 -23.71 33.80
N GLY A 286 -10.05 -24.21 33.79
CA GLY A 286 -9.71 -25.53 33.24
C GLY A 286 -9.38 -25.56 31.74
N THR A 287 -9.68 -24.51 30.96
CA THR A 287 -9.26 -24.46 29.55
C THR A 287 -7.74 -24.51 29.43
N LEU A 288 -7.20 -25.38 28.57
CA LEU A 288 -5.75 -25.50 28.35
C LEU A 288 -5.19 -24.24 27.69
N VAL A 289 -4.29 -23.55 28.38
CA VAL A 289 -3.63 -22.32 27.94
C VAL A 289 -2.15 -22.61 27.74
N ARG A 290 -1.56 -22.08 26.67
CA ARG A 290 -0.10 -22.06 26.51
C ARG A 290 0.45 -20.91 27.34
N THR A 291 1.19 -21.24 28.40
CA THR A 291 1.93 -20.30 29.23
C THR A 291 3.42 -20.36 28.89
N LEU A 292 4.09 -19.21 28.90
CA LEU A 292 5.54 -19.14 28.74
C LEU A 292 6.21 -19.80 29.94
N VAL A 293 7.25 -20.58 29.69
CA VAL A 293 8.09 -21.16 30.74
C VAL A 293 9.37 -20.35 30.79
N ASN A 294 9.70 -19.80 31.95
CA ASN A 294 11.04 -19.26 32.19
C ASN A 294 11.94 -20.44 32.55
N VAL A 295 13.04 -20.61 31.82
CA VAL A 295 14.04 -21.66 32.08
C VAL A 295 15.18 -21.01 32.84
N ASP A 296 14.93 -20.70 34.12
CA ASP A 296 15.96 -20.20 35.00
C ASP A 296 16.69 -21.40 35.61
N GLY A 297 18.03 -21.36 35.64
CA GLY A 297 18.83 -22.36 36.34
C GLY A 297 18.62 -22.27 37.86
N PRO A 298 18.89 -23.34 38.63
CA PRO A 298 18.89 -23.25 40.08
C PRO A 298 19.92 -22.19 40.51
N THR A 299 19.46 -21.19 41.27
CA THR A 299 20.30 -20.22 41.98
C THR A 299 21.10 -20.90 43.08
#